data_AF-A0A5B8U3T6-F1
#
_entry.id   AF-A0A5B8U3T6-F1
#
_cell.length_a   1.000
_cell.length_b   1.000
_cell.length_c   1.000
_cell.angle_alpha   90.00
_cell.angle_beta   90.00
_cell.angle_gamma   90.00
#
_symmetry.space_group_name_H-M   'P 1'
#
loop_
_entity.id
_entity.type
_entity.pdbx_description
1 polymer ?
#
loop_
_entity_poly.entity_id
_entity_poly.type
_entity_poly.pdbx_seq_one_letter_code
_entity_poly.pdbx_strand_id
1 'polypeptide(L)'
;MPDVDEQVAVLAAPTPDAGLEPPAGPGFVQPVQREWLDRLATGTVTVAPILALAYAAYHSWQGLLRWSDVIVFAAAYVLTGLGVTVGFHRLFTHRSFKTSKPVRAALGILGSAAIEGPVTAWVADHRKHHDFSDQLGDPHSPHVGHGHGFRAEMAGLFHAHVGWLFIHTHRGAKERYARDLRADP
;
A
#
# COMPACT_ATOMS: atom_id res chain seq x y z
N MET A 1 -13.53 -0.83 42.90
CA MET A 1 -13.57 -1.43 41.56
C MET A 1 -14.38 -0.47 40.71
N PRO A 2 -13.82 0.10 39.62
CA PRO A 2 -14.56 1.05 38.80
C PRO A 2 -15.76 0.35 38.17
N ASP A 3 -16.86 1.09 38.09
CA ASP A 3 -18.16 0.64 37.63
C ASP A 3 -18.08 0.15 36.17
N VAL A 4 -18.84 -0.89 35.83
CA VAL A 4 -18.84 -1.45 34.46
C VAL A 4 -19.34 -0.39 33.47
N ASP A 5 -20.25 0.49 33.91
CA ASP A 5 -20.74 1.62 33.12
C ASP A 5 -19.65 2.68 32.87
N GLU A 6 -18.70 2.83 33.79
CA GLU A 6 -17.54 3.74 33.65
C GLU A 6 -16.53 3.19 32.61
N GLN A 7 -16.38 1.87 32.53
CA GLN A 7 -15.54 1.21 31.52
C GLN A 7 -16.18 1.22 30.12
N VAL A 8 -17.52 1.12 30.03
CA VAL A 8 -18.25 1.25 28.76
C VAL A 8 -18.22 2.70 28.25
N ALA A 9 -18.22 3.70 29.13
CA ALA A 9 -18.06 5.10 28.75
C ALA A 9 -16.68 5.43 28.19
N VAL A 10 -15.61 4.79 28.69
CA VAL A 10 -14.24 4.92 28.15
C VAL A 10 -14.13 4.30 26.75
N LEU A 11 -14.91 3.25 26.44
CA LEU A 11 -14.97 2.63 25.12
C LEU A 11 -15.84 3.40 24.11
N ALA A 12 -16.66 4.34 24.58
CA ALA A 12 -17.52 5.20 23.78
C ALA A 12 -16.96 6.63 23.60
N ALA A 13 -15.68 6.85 23.94
CA ALA A 13 -15.03 8.11 23.64
C ALA A 13 -15.10 8.36 22.12
N PRO A 14 -15.44 9.59 21.67
CA PRO A 14 -15.30 9.94 20.26
C PRO A 14 -13.87 9.62 19.84
N THR A 15 -13.69 9.03 18.65
CA THR A 15 -12.36 8.73 18.15
C THR A 15 -11.53 10.02 18.18
N PRO A 16 -10.24 9.98 18.61
CA PRO A 16 -9.43 11.19 18.84
C PRO A 16 -9.31 12.14 17.64
N ASP A 17 -9.67 11.66 16.46
CA ASP A 17 -9.65 12.29 15.15
C ASP A 17 -10.99 12.96 14.76
N ALA A 18 -12.06 12.84 15.57
CA ALA A 18 -13.35 13.46 15.31
C ALA A 18 -13.22 15.00 15.35
N GLY A 19 -12.98 15.61 14.18
CA GLY A 19 -12.83 17.05 13.99
C GLY A 19 -11.40 17.53 13.71
N LEU A 20 -10.41 16.62 13.68
CA LEU A 20 -9.10 16.96 13.13
C LEU A 20 -9.19 16.94 11.60
N GLU A 21 -8.65 17.96 10.94
CA GLU A 21 -8.46 17.90 9.49
C GLU A 21 -7.13 17.20 9.19
N PRO A 22 -7.08 16.33 8.16
CA PRO A 22 -5.83 15.73 7.77
C PRO A 22 -4.84 16.83 7.39
N PRO A 23 -3.53 16.57 7.47
CA PRO A 23 -2.52 17.43 6.85
C PRO A 23 -2.81 17.53 5.35
N ALA A 24 -3.67 18.47 5.02
CA ALA A 24 -4.21 18.78 3.72
C ALA A 24 -3.60 20.11 3.33
N GLY A 25 -2.76 20.08 2.30
CA GLY A 25 -2.05 21.26 1.88
C GLY A 25 -1.10 20.97 0.74
N PRO A 26 -0.69 22.01 0.00
CA PRO A 26 0.26 21.88 -1.09
C PRO A 26 1.53 21.18 -0.59
N GLY A 27 1.82 20.01 -1.14
CA GLY A 27 3.05 19.26 -0.85
C GLY A 27 2.93 18.08 0.12
N PHE A 28 1.78 17.81 0.75
CA PHE A 28 1.56 16.55 1.49
C PHE A 28 0.79 15.52 0.67
N VAL A 29 -0.10 16.01 -0.20
CA VAL A 29 -0.95 15.19 -1.06
C VAL A 29 -0.51 15.34 -2.51
N GLN A 30 -0.39 14.23 -3.24
CA GLN A 30 -0.16 14.28 -4.69
C GLN A 30 -1.41 14.82 -5.40
N PRO A 31 -1.30 15.86 -6.26
CA PRO A 31 -2.44 16.33 -7.04
C PRO A 31 -3.01 15.24 -7.94
N VAL A 32 -4.33 15.01 -7.83
CA VAL A 32 -5.06 14.08 -8.68
C VAL A 32 -5.41 14.79 -9.99
N GLN A 33 -4.88 14.31 -11.11
CA GLN A 33 -5.15 14.92 -12.42
C GLN A 33 -6.36 14.30 -13.10
N ARG A 34 -6.52 12.96 -13.01
CA ARG A 34 -7.53 12.20 -13.75
C ARG A 34 -8.08 11.08 -12.87
N GLU A 35 -8.84 11.45 -11.86
CA GLU A 35 -9.31 10.54 -10.81
C GLU A 35 -10.00 9.27 -11.35
N TRP A 36 -10.89 9.42 -12.34
CA TRP A 36 -11.62 8.28 -12.90
C TRP A 36 -10.70 7.29 -13.63
N LEU A 37 -9.67 7.78 -14.34
CA LEU A 37 -8.67 6.91 -14.96
C LEU A 37 -7.83 6.22 -13.91
N ASP A 38 -7.44 6.94 -12.86
CA ASP A 38 -6.63 6.36 -11.81
C ASP A 38 -7.41 5.27 -11.05
N ARG A 39 -8.71 5.47 -10.81
CA ARG A 39 -9.60 4.45 -10.21
C ARG A 39 -9.80 3.24 -11.13
N LEU A 40 -10.01 3.47 -12.44
CA LEU A 40 -10.11 2.39 -13.42
C LEU A 40 -8.81 1.59 -13.53
N ALA A 41 -7.67 2.28 -13.57
CA ALA A 41 -6.36 1.66 -13.61
C ALA A 41 -6.10 0.83 -12.35
N THR A 42 -6.34 1.40 -11.16
CA THR A 42 -6.26 0.66 -9.88
C THR A 42 -7.18 -0.57 -9.92
N GLY A 43 -8.46 -0.41 -10.26
CA GLY A 43 -9.41 -1.51 -10.31
C GLY A 43 -9.00 -2.61 -11.28
N THR A 44 -8.49 -2.24 -12.46
CA THR A 44 -7.99 -3.19 -13.46
C THR A 44 -6.79 -3.97 -12.92
N VAL A 45 -5.79 -3.28 -12.37
CA VAL A 45 -4.57 -3.90 -11.84
C VAL A 45 -4.86 -4.77 -10.61
N THR A 46 -5.85 -4.42 -9.79
CA THR A 46 -6.23 -5.22 -8.62
C THR A 46 -7.06 -6.45 -8.99
N VAL A 47 -8.04 -6.32 -9.90
CA VAL A 47 -9.02 -7.38 -10.19
C VAL A 47 -8.55 -8.33 -11.29
N ALA A 48 -7.93 -7.81 -12.36
CA ALA A 48 -7.59 -8.63 -13.53
C ALA A 48 -6.62 -9.78 -13.20
N PRO A 49 -5.56 -9.60 -12.39
CA PRO A 49 -4.67 -10.71 -12.01
C PRO A 49 -5.38 -11.79 -11.19
N ILE A 50 -6.31 -11.43 -10.32
CA ILE A 50 -7.11 -12.39 -9.52
C ILE A 50 -7.99 -13.23 -10.45
N LEU A 51 -8.69 -12.57 -11.39
CA LEU A 51 -9.50 -13.27 -12.38
C LEU A 51 -8.64 -14.14 -13.30
N ALA A 52 -7.48 -13.66 -13.73
CA ALA A 52 -6.55 -14.43 -14.55
C ALA A 52 -6.02 -15.66 -13.80
N LEU A 53 -5.68 -15.52 -12.51
CA LEU A 53 -5.26 -16.64 -11.68
C LEU A 53 -6.39 -17.65 -11.48
N ALA A 54 -7.61 -17.20 -11.19
CA ALA A 54 -8.78 -18.08 -11.05
C ALA A 54 -9.09 -18.82 -12.36
N TYR A 55 -9.02 -18.12 -13.50
CA TYR A 55 -9.18 -18.71 -14.82
C TYR A 55 -8.09 -19.75 -15.12
N ALA A 56 -6.82 -19.41 -14.86
CA ALA A 56 -5.70 -20.34 -15.01
C ALA A 56 -5.89 -21.59 -14.14
N ALA A 57 -6.27 -21.43 -12.87
CA ALA A 57 -6.53 -22.53 -11.95
C ALA A 57 -7.67 -23.43 -12.46
N TYR A 58 -8.80 -22.84 -12.88
CA TYR A 58 -9.94 -23.58 -13.41
C TYR A 58 -9.58 -24.44 -14.63
N HIS A 59 -8.87 -23.85 -15.60
CA HIS A 59 -8.48 -24.57 -16.82
C HIS A 59 -7.37 -25.60 -16.58
N SER A 60 -6.45 -25.31 -15.66
CA SER A 60 -5.29 -26.17 -15.42
C SER A 60 -5.51 -27.29 -14.42
N TRP A 61 -6.65 -27.26 -13.70
CA TRP A 61 -7.11 -28.33 -12.81
C TRP A 61 -7.25 -29.69 -13.51
N GLN A 62 -7.40 -29.72 -14.84
CA GLN A 62 -7.47 -30.94 -15.65
C GLN A 62 -6.09 -31.52 -16.04
N GLY A 63 -5.00 -31.12 -15.35
CA GLY A 63 -3.67 -31.71 -15.52
C GLY A 63 -2.69 -30.91 -16.40
N LEU A 64 -2.92 -29.61 -16.60
CA LEU A 64 -2.01 -28.75 -17.37
C LEU A 64 -0.84 -28.19 -16.54
N LEU A 65 -0.94 -28.19 -15.19
CA LEU A 65 0.15 -27.75 -14.32
C LEU A 65 1.27 -28.78 -14.25
N ARG A 66 2.48 -28.34 -14.59
CA ARG A 66 3.72 -29.09 -14.46
C ARG A 66 4.52 -28.56 -13.28
N TRP A 67 5.44 -29.37 -12.77
CA TRP A 67 6.38 -28.94 -11.73
C TRP A 67 7.22 -27.72 -12.14
N SER A 68 7.51 -27.56 -13.43
CA SER A 68 8.16 -26.36 -13.96
C SER A 68 7.36 -25.09 -13.68
N ASP A 69 6.04 -25.14 -13.76
CA ASP A 69 5.17 -23.98 -13.57
C ASP A 69 5.17 -23.54 -12.10
N VAL A 70 5.15 -24.53 -11.19
CA VAL A 70 5.27 -24.28 -9.74
C VAL A 70 6.62 -23.66 -9.41
N ILE A 71 7.71 -24.17 -10.01
CA ILE A 71 9.07 -23.63 -9.80
C ILE A 71 9.16 -22.20 -10.32
N VAL A 72 8.68 -21.93 -11.54
CA VAL A 72 8.69 -20.59 -12.12
C VAL A 72 7.85 -19.63 -11.29
N PHE A 73 6.66 -20.05 -10.85
CA PHE A 73 5.81 -19.27 -9.95
C PHE A 73 6.53 -18.94 -8.64
N ALA A 74 7.08 -19.94 -7.95
CA ALA A 74 7.77 -19.75 -6.68
C ALA A 74 9.00 -18.84 -6.83
N ALA A 75 9.80 -19.04 -7.88
CA ALA A 75 10.97 -18.20 -8.15
C ALA A 75 10.57 -16.75 -8.45
N ALA A 76 9.57 -16.53 -9.31
CA ALA A 76 9.05 -15.20 -9.61
C ALA A 76 8.48 -14.52 -8.36
N TYR A 77 7.68 -15.25 -7.57
CA TYR A 77 7.11 -14.75 -6.32
C TYR A 77 8.19 -14.29 -5.33
N VAL A 78 9.21 -15.11 -5.11
CA VAL A 78 10.32 -14.79 -4.20
C VAL A 78 11.14 -13.60 -4.73
N LEU A 79 11.51 -13.59 -6.01
CA LEU A 79 12.32 -12.53 -6.58
C LEU A 79 11.58 -11.18 -6.58
N THR A 80 10.30 -11.17 -6.96
CA THR A 80 9.44 -9.98 -6.90
C THR A 80 9.26 -9.50 -5.46
N GLY A 81 8.99 -10.42 -4.51
CA GLY A 81 8.88 -10.11 -3.08
C GLY A 81 10.17 -9.52 -2.50
N LEU A 82 11.34 -10.02 -2.90
CA LEU A 82 12.64 -9.41 -2.56
C LEU A 82 12.80 -8.02 -3.18
N GLY A 83 12.33 -7.83 -4.41
CA GLY A 83 12.27 -6.52 -5.06
C GLY A 83 11.47 -5.48 -4.27
N VAL A 84 10.31 -5.86 -3.72
CA VAL A 84 9.50 -4.97 -2.87
C VAL A 84 10.16 -4.78 -1.51
N THR A 85 10.43 -5.87 -0.79
CA THR A 85 10.90 -5.81 0.61
C THR A 85 12.33 -5.29 0.77
N VAL A 86 13.25 -5.65 -0.12
CA VAL A 86 14.66 -5.23 -0.06
C VAL A 86 14.89 -4.01 -0.94
N GLY A 87 14.29 -3.98 -2.13
CA GLY A 87 14.36 -2.84 -3.05
C GLY A 87 13.48 -1.67 -2.58
N PHE A 88 12.18 -1.72 -2.87
CA PHE A 88 11.27 -0.58 -2.64
C PHE A 88 11.31 -0.13 -1.17
N HIS A 89 11.15 -1.06 -0.24
CA HIS A 89 11.05 -0.77 1.18
C HIS A 89 12.40 -0.39 1.83
N ARG A 90 13.37 -1.31 1.87
CA ARG A 90 14.63 -1.06 2.61
C ARG A 90 15.61 -0.14 1.88
N LEU A 91 15.78 -0.32 0.56
CA LEU A 91 16.75 0.45 -0.21
C LEU A 91 16.21 1.82 -0.63
N PHE A 92 15.04 1.88 -1.28
CA PHE A 92 14.52 3.13 -1.84
C PHE A 92 13.79 3.98 -0.80
N THR A 93 12.95 3.38 0.04
CA THR A 93 12.22 4.13 1.07
C THR A 93 13.11 4.47 2.26
N HIS A 94 13.63 3.46 2.96
CA HIS A 94 14.36 3.65 4.22
C HIS A 94 15.85 3.95 4.08
N ARG A 95 16.40 3.77 2.87
CA ARG A 95 17.85 3.94 2.59
C ARG A 95 18.74 3.21 3.60
N SER A 96 18.31 2.04 4.06
CA SER A 96 18.96 1.29 5.14
C SER A 96 20.35 0.78 4.79
N PHE A 97 20.69 0.74 3.50
CA PHE A 97 22.01 0.35 3.00
C PHE A 97 22.34 1.03 1.67
N LYS A 98 23.62 1.02 1.31
CA LYS A 98 24.13 1.44 -0.01
C LYS A 98 24.53 0.21 -0.81
N THR A 99 24.36 0.25 -2.13
CA THR A 99 24.73 -0.86 -3.02
C THR A 99 25.21 -0.33 -4.38
N SER A 100 25.75 -1.21 -5.22
CA SER A 100 26.22 -0.86 -6.57
C SER A 100 25.04 -0.57 -7.51
N LYS A 101 25.29 0.22 -8.56
CA LYS A 101 24.24 0.59 -9.55
C LYS A 101 23.54 -0.64 -10.16
N PRO A 102 24.22 -1.73 -10.55
CA PRO A 102 23.55 -2.92 -11.09
C PRO A 102 22.60 -3.57 -10.10
N VAL A 103 23.00 -3.68 -8.83
CA VAL A 103 22.14 -4.29 -7.79
C VAL A 103 20.95 -3.39 -7.48
N ARG A 104 21.16 -2.07 -7.41
CA ARG A 104 20.07 -1.08 -7.26
C ARG A 104 19.07 -1.19 -8.41
N ALA A 105 19.54 -1.29 -9.65
CA ALA A 105 18.69 -1.45 -10.83
C ALA A 105 17.94 -2.79 -10.82
N ALA A 106 18.62 -3.90 -10.50
CA ALA A 106 18.00 -5.22 -10.42
C ALA A 106 16.87 -5.24 -9.37
N LEU A 107 17.11 -4.70 -8.17
CA LEU A 107 16.09 -4.60 -7.13
C LEU A 107 14.92 -3.68 -7.55
N GLY A 108 15.20 -2.59 -8.27
CA GLY A 108 14.16 -1.73 -8.84
C GLY A 108 13.30 -2.43 -9.90
N ILE A 109 13.91 -3.21 -10.78
CA ILE A 109 13.21 -4.01 -11.80
C ILE A 109 12.35 -5.09 -11.15
N LEU A 110 12.92 -5.85 -10.21
CA LEU A 110 12.20 -6.89 -9.48
C LEU A 110 11.03 -6.31 -8.66
N GLY A 111 11.22 -5.16 -8.00
CA GLY A 111 10.13 -4.49 -7.27
C GLY A 111 9.04 -3.98 -8.22
N SER A 112 9.42 -3.49 -9.39
CA SER A 112 8.46 -3.03 -10.41
C SER A 112 7.62 -4.17 -10.99
N ALA A 113 8.14 -5.41 -10.98
CA ALA A 113 7.40 -6.60 -11.37
C ALA A 113 6.22 -6.94 -10.43
N ALA A 114 6.14 -6.32 -9.25
CA ALA A 114 5.00 -6.45 -8.33
C ALA A 114 3.76 -5.65 -8.78
N ILE A 115 3.95 -4.68 -9.70
CA ILE A 115 2.86 -3.83 -10.22
C ILE A 115 2.17 -3.02 -9.10
N GLU A 116 2.91 -2.65 -8.05
CA GLU A 116 2.44 -1.78 -6.96
C GLU A 116 2.56 -0.27 -7.29
N GLY A 117 2.62 0.05 -8.59
CA GLY A 117 2.82 1.41 -9.10
C GLY A 117 4.30 1.82 -9.22
N PRO A 118 4.58 3.05 -9.69
CA PRO A 118 5.94 3.55 -9.86
C PRO A 118 6.67 3.62 -8.52
N VAL A 119 7.97 3.27 -8.48
CA VAL A 119 8.80 3.31 -7.26
C VAL A 119 8.72 4.65 -6.53
N THR A 120 8.63 5.77 -7.25
CA THR A 120 8.50 7.11 -6.65
C THR A 120 7.16 7.35 -5.98
N ALA A 121 6.08 6.75 -6.48
CA ALA A 121 4.76 6.80 -5.84
C ALA A 121 4.74 5.92 -4.60
N TRP A 122 5.23 4.68 -4.73
CA TRP A 122 5.31 3.73 -3.61
C TRP A 122 6.11 4.30 -2.44
N VAL A 123 7.30 4.85 -2.71
CA VAL A 123 8.14 5.49 -1.69
C VAL A 123 7.45 6.71 -1.07
N ALA A 124 6.69 7.47 -1.87
CA ALA A 124 5.99 8.63 -1.36
C ALA A 124 4.86 8.25 -0.39
N ASP A 125 4.03 7.28 -0.78
CA ASP A 125 2.96 6.75 0.05
C ASP A 125 3.51 6.08 1.32
N HIS A 126 4.55 5.26 1.19
CA HIS A 126 5.17 4.55 2.32
C HIS A 126 5.83 5.50 3.33
N ARG A 127 6.53 6.54 2.87
CA ARG A 127 7.12 7.54 3.78
C ARG A 127 6.03 8.39 4.45
N LYS A 128 4.95 8.73 3.73
CA LYS A 128 3.80 9.43 4.31
C LYS A 128 3.10 8.57 5.37
N HIS A 129 2.92 7.28 5.12
CA HIS A 129 2.42 6.33 6.11
C HIS A 129 3.30 6.34 7.37
N HIS A 130 4.64 6.29 7.25
CA HIS A 130 5.50 6.38 8.44
C HIS A 130 5.40 7.71 9.19
N ASP A 131 5.26 8.84 8.48
CA ASP A 131 5.11 10.16 9.11
C ASP A 131 3.81 10.28 9.92
N PHE A 132 2.75 9.58 9.49
CA PHE A 132 1.40 9.71 10.07
C PHE A 132 0.82 8.38 10.56
N SER A 133 1.64 7.37 10.83
CA SER A 133 1.18 5.99 11.10
C SER A 133 0.09 5.98 12.16
N ASP A 134 -1.04 5.35 11.83
CA ASP A 134 -2.21 5.23 12.69
C ASP A 134 -2.82 6.57 13.16
N GLN A 135 -2.46 7.66 12.48
CA GLN A 135 -2.94 9.00 12.71
C GLN A 135 -3.56 9.59 11.45
N LEU A 136 -4.30 10.68 11.65
CA LEU A 136 -4.93 11.37 10.55
C LEU A 136 -3.89 11.88 9.53
N GLY A 137 -4.06 11.48 8.28
CA GLY A 137 -3.10 11.73 7.20
C GLY A 137 -2.37 10.48 6.72
N ASP A 138 -2.43 9.37 7.44
CA ASP A 138 -2.02 8.05 6.94
C ASP A 138 -2.90 7.63 5.75
N PRO A 139 -2.33 7.33 4.57
CA PRO A 139 -3.13 6.88 3.43
C PRO A 139 -3.90 5.58 3.68
N HIS A 140 -3.41 4.70 4.57
CA HIS A 140 -3.93 3.35 4.73
C HIS A 140 -3.96 2.88 6.20
N SER A 141 -4.26 3.79 7.12
CA SER A 141 -4.45 3.45 8.54
C SER A 141 -5.70 2.57 8.72
N PRO A 142 -5.60 1.45 9.44
CA PRO A 142 -6.77 0.65 9.80
C PRO A 142 -7.59 1.24 10.95
N HIS A 143 -7.10 2.31 11.59
CA HIS A 143 -7.66 2.84 12.85
C HIS A 143 -8.38 4.18 12.69
N VAL A 144 -8.02 4.98 11.69
CA VAL A 144 -8.53 6.34 11.51
C VAL A 144 -9.88 6.33 10.78
N GLY A 145 -10.86 7.08 11.28
CA GLY A 145 -12.13 7.32 10.58
C GLY A 145 -13.14 6.16 10.54
N HIS A 146 -12.91 5.06 11.28
CA HIS A 146 -13.79 3.88 11.25
C HIS A 146 -14.68 3.70 12.50
N GLY A 147 -14.32 4.30 13.65
CA GLY A 147 -15.01 4.12 14.93
C GLY A 147 -14.55 2.87 15.69
N HIS A 148 -15.35 2.43 16.68
CA HIS A 148 -15.02 1.28 17.55
C HIS A 148 -16.02 0.12 17.40
N GLY A 149 -15.53 -1.10 17.61
CA GLY A 149 -16.29 -2.35 17.56
C GLY A 149 -16.03 -3.18 16.30
N PHE A 150 -16.41 -4.47 16.34
CA PHE A 150 -16.04 -5.46 15.32
C PHE A 150 -16.31 -5.03 13.87
N ARG A 151 -17.47 -4.39 13.59
CA ARG A 151 -17.79 -3.93 12.22
C ARG A 151 -16.90 -2.77 11.76
N ALA A 152 -16.58 -1.85 12.66
CA ALA A 152 -15.69 -0.72 12.40
C ALA A 152 -14.26 -1.22 12.15
N GLU A 153 -13.77 -2.13 12.99
CA GLU A 153 -12.44 -2.75 12.83
C GLU A 153 -12.31 -3.53 11.53
N MET A 154 -13.35 -4.26 11.11
CA MET A 154 -13.36 -4.95 9.82
C MET A 154 -13.38 -3.96 8.64
N ALA A 155 -14.08 -2.82 8.77
CA ALA A 155 -14.05 -1.77 7.76
C ALA A 155 -12.65 -1.13 7.66
N GLY A 156 -11.99 -0.91 8.79
CA GLY A 156 -10.61 -0.41 8.85
C GLY A 156 -9.61 -1.39 8.27
N LEU A 157 -9.72 -2.68 8.59
CA LEU A 157 -8.89 -3.72 7.98
C LEU A 157 -9.09 -3.77 6.46
N PHE A 158 -10.34 -3.73 5.99
CA PHE A 158 -10.62 -3.69 4.55
C PHE A 158 -10.03 -2.45 3.88
N HIS A 159 -10.14 -1.29 4.53
CA HIS A 159 -9.57 -0.04 4.04
C HIS A 159 -8.04 -0.14 3.91
N ALA A 160 -7.34 -0.53 4.97
CA ALA A 160 -5.89 -0.69 4.97
C ALA A 160 -5.41 -1.76 3.99
N HIS A 161 -6.20 -2.83 3.77
CA HIS A 161 -5.83 -3.92 2.87
C HIS A 161 -5.99 -3.54 1.39
N VAL A 162 -7.13 -2.97 0.99
CA VAL A 162 -7.46 -2.69 -0.43
C VAL A 162 -8.17 -1.36 -0.63
N GLY A 163 -9.04 -0.95 0.30
CA GLY A 163 -9.91 0.21 0.10
C GLY A 163 -9.15 1.51 -0.17
N TRP A 164 -8.00 1.71 0.47
CA TRP A 164 -7.17 2.90 0.31
C TRP A 164 -6.64 3.10 -1.12
N LEU A 165 -6.44 2.02 -1.88
CA LEU A 165 -5.92 2.09 -3.25
C LEU A 165 -6.82 2.90 -4.19
N PHE A 166 -8.11 3.00 -3.84
CA PHE A 166 -9.14 3.72 -4.57
C PHE A 166 -9.33 5.18 -4.10
N ILE A 167 -8.57 5.61 -3.09
CA ILE A 167 -8.63 6.97 -2.52
C ILE A 167 -7.37 7.75 -2.94
N HIS A 168 -7.42 8.28 -4.16
CA HIS A 168 -6.29 8.97 -4.79
C HIS A 168 -5.97 10.32 -4.14
N THR A 169 -6.93 10.90 -3.42
CA THR A 169 -6.80 12.17 -2.70
C THR A 169 -5.93 12.10 -1.45
N HIS A 170 -5.53 10.91 -0.99
CA HIS A 170 -4.70 10.75 0.21
C HIS A 170 -3.24 10.37 -0.11
N ARG A 171 -2.88 10.18 -1.38
CA ARG A 171 -1.52 9.79 -1.80
C ARG A 171 -0.45 10.78 -1.36
N GLY A 172 0.73 10.29 -1.03
CA GLY A 172 1.90 11.11 -0.70
C GLY A 172 2.40 11.91 -1.89
N ALA A 173 2.63 13.21 -1.69
CA ALA A 173 3.23 14.06 -2.72
C ALA A 173 4.67 13.65 -3.03
N LYS A 174 4.97 13.29 -4.28
CA LYS A 174 6.30 12.83 -4.71
C LYS A 174 7.35 13.92 -4.58
N GLU A 175 6.97 15.18 -4.75
CA GLU A 175 7.82 16.37 -4.59
C GLU A 175 8.38 16.50 -3.17
N ARG A 176 7.62 16.06 -2.16
CA ARG A 176 8.04 16.07 -0.76
C ARG A 176 8.68 14.74 -0.37
N TYR A 177 7.95 13.65 -0.57
CA TYR A 177 8.29 12.37 0.01
C TYR A 177 9.26 11.55 -0.84
N ALA A 178 9.41 11.81 -2.14
CA ALA A 178 10.31 11.06 -3.03
C ALA A 178 11.31 11.97 -3.78
N ARG A 179 11.62 13.16 -3.21
CA ARG A 179 12.47 14.16 -3.84
C ARG A 179 13.85 13.63 -4.24
N ASP A 180 14.44 12.79 -3.40
CA ASP A 180 15.72 12.12 -3.64
C ASP A 180 15.69 11.25 -4.88
N LEU A 181 14.65 10.43 -5.05
CA LEU A 181 14.51 9.55 -6.20
C LEU A 181 14.19 10.31 -7.47
N ARG A 182 13.50 11.45 -7.35
CA ARG A 182 13.26 12.34 -8.49
C ARG A 182 14.50 13.09 -8.95
N ALA A 183 15.47 13.28 -8.06
CA ALA A 183 16.75 13.90 -8.38
C ALA A 183 17.79 12.90 -8.89
N ASP A 184 17.48 11.59 -8.89
CA ASP A 184 18.35 10.48 -9.30
C ASP A 184 17.77 9.84 -10.60
N PRO A 185 18.13 10.37 -11.79
CA PRO A 185 17.57 9.94 -13.07
C PRO A 185 18.07 8.56 -13.54
#